data_AF-A0A2V6W5X1-F1
#
_entry.id   AF-A0A2V6W5X1-F1
#
_cell.length_a   1.000
_cell.length_b   1.000
_cell.length_c   1.000
_cell.angle_alpha   90.00
_cell.angle_beta   90.00
_cell.angle_gamma   90.00
#
_symmetry.space_group_name_H-M   'P 1'
#
loop_
_entity.id
_entity.type
_entity.pdbx_description
1 polymer ?
#
loop_
_entity_poly.entity_id
_entity_poly.type
_entity_poly.pdbx_seq_one_letter_code
_entity_poly.pdbx_strand_id
1 'polypeptide(L)'
;MSDICQDLEFLTGIRVVDFTQFEAGPSCTEALAWLGAEVVKIENPKTGDPARRVLPGKAPDDPWYFHMFNANKKSLTLDLKSPRGLAL
;
A
#
# COMPACT_ATOMS: atom_id res chain seq x y z
N MET A 1 18.15 20.76 17.05
CA MET A 1 17.59 19.40 16.83
C MET A 1 17.10 19.21 15.39
N SER A 2 17.12 20.24 14.54
CA SER A 2 16.82 20.19 13.10
C SER A 2 17.93 19.56 12.25
N ASP A 3 19.18 19.64 12.71
CA ASP A 3 20.33 19.32 11.85
C ASP A 3 20.71 17.83 11.82
N ILE A 4 19.88 16.96 12.41
CA ILE A 4 20.10 15.51 12.50
C ILE A 4 18.98 14.71 11.80
N CYS A 5 17.81 15.31 11.57
CA CYS A 5 16.71 14.69 10.86
C CYS A 5 16.60 15.29 9.46
N GLN A 6 17.23 14.65 8.47
CA GLN A 6 16.91 14.91 7.07
C GLN A 6 15.58 14.24 6.72
N ASP A 7 14.71 14.94 6.02
CA ASP A 7 13.51 14.35 5.42
C ASP A 7 13.95 13.29 4.38
N LEU A 8 13.46 12.06 4.53
CA LEU A 8 13.80 10.93 3.67
C LEU A 8 12.99 11.00 2.37
N GLU A 9 13.36 11.93 1.49
CA GLU A 9 12.64 12.23 0.24
C GLU A 9 13.34 11.72 -1.03
N PHE A 10 14.18 10.68 -0.90
CA PHE A 10 15.03 10.17 -1.99
C PHE A 10 14.30 9.70 -3.24
N LEU A 11 13.02 9.34 -3.13
CA LEU A 11 12.18 8.85 -4.22
C LEU A 11 11.05 9.82 -4.60
N THR A 12 11.16 11.09 -4.20
CA THR A 12 10.18 12.11 -4.58
C THR A 12 9.99 12.19 -6.10
N GLY A 13 8.73 12.19 -6.54
CA GLY A 13 8.35 12.19 -7.95
C GLY A 13 8.28 10.80 -8.60
N ILE A 14 8.72 9.75 -7.91
CA ILE A 14 8.51 8.37 -8.36
C ILE A 14 7.10 7.92 -8.01
N ARG A 15 6.42 7.28 -8.97
CA ARG A 15 5.09 6.69 -8.81
C ARG A 15 5.18 5.18 -8.94
N VAL A 16 4.62 4.46 -7.98
CA VAL A 16 4.64 2.99 -7.90
C VAL A 16 3.21 2.47 -7.88
N VAL A 17 2.91 1.53 -8.78
CA VAL A 17 1.67 0.75 -8.75
C VAL A 17 1.95 -0.55 -8.00
N ASP A 18 1.37 -0.71 -6.82
CA ASP A 18 1.57 -1.84 -5.92
C ASP A 18 0.46 -2.88 -6.09
N PHE A 19 0.77 -3.98 -6.79
CA PHE A 19 -0.11 -5.16 -6.93
C PHE A 19 0.22 -6.27 -5.92
N THR A 20 1.08 -6.00 -4.94
CA THR A 20 1.56 -7.01 -4.00
C THR A 20 0.54 -7.31 -2.91
N GLN A 21 0.68 -8.48 -2.28
CA GLN A 21 -0.23 -8.99 -1.26
C GLN A 21 0.56 -9.60 -0.09
N PHE A 22 -0.08 -9.70 1.08
CA PHE A 22 0.54 -10.21 2.32
C PHE A 22 1.73 -9.36 2.79
N GLU A 23 2.93 -9.94 2.88
CA GLU A 23 4.06 -9.33 3.61
C GLU A 23 5.22 -8.95 2.69
N ALA A 24 5.81 -9.90 1.96
CA ALA A 24 7.10 -9.69 1.30
C ALA A 24 7.09 -8.55 0.26
N GLY A 25 6.02 -8.44 -0.53
CA GLY A 25 5.87 -7.34 -1.48
C GLY A 25 5.40 -6.05 -0.83
N PRO A 26 4.41 -6.09 0.07
CA PRO A 26 3.96 -4.90 0.78
C PRO A 26 5.06 -4.23 1.61
N SER A 27 5.95 -4.98 2.26
CA SER A 27 7.08 -4.41 3.02
C SER A 27 8.09 -3.68 2.11
N CYS A 28 8.36 -4.22 0.92
CA CYS A 28 9.21 -3.56 -0.07
C CYS A 28 8.59 -2.23 -0.54
N THR A 29 7.32 -2.24 -0.93
CA THR A 29 6.63 -1.05 -1.43
C THR A 29 6.32 -0.02 -0.34
N GLU A 30 6.19 -0.45 0.91
CA GLU A 30 6.11 0.44 2.08
C GLU A 30 7.42 1.18 2.32
N ALA A 31 8.56 0.49 2.22
CA ALA A 31 9.87 1.15 2.29
C ALA A 31 10.02 2.20 1.18
N LEU A 32 9.55 1.93 -0.04
CA LEU A 32 9.55 2.94 -1.11
C LEU A 32 8.70 4.17 -0.76
N ALA A 33 7.53 3.95 -0.13
CA ALA A 33 6.68 5.05 0.33
C ALA A 33 7.35 5.88 1.43
N TRP A 34 8.05 5.24 2.38
CA TRP A 34 8.83 5.94 3.42
C TRP A 34 9.96 6.80 2.86
N LEU A 35 10.50 6.43 1.70
CA LEU A 35 11.54 7.18 1.01
C LEU A 35 10.97 8.26 0.06
N GLY A 36 9.67 8.53 0.10
CA GLY A 36 9.03 9.62 -0.64
C GLY A 36 8.36 9.25 -1.97
N ALA A 37 8.31 7.96 -2.33
CA ALA A 37 7.57 7.55 -3.53
C ALA A 37 6.05 7.65 -3.30
N GLU A 38 5.30 8.04 -4.34
CA GLU A 38 3.85 7.91 -4.34
C GLU A 38 3.49 6.46 -4.68
N VAL A 39 3.05 5.70 -3.68
CA VAL A 39 2.68 4.30 -3.82
C VAL A 39 1.16 4.16 -3.82
N VAL A 40 0.60 3.61 -4.88
CA VAL A 40 -0.83 3.30 -5.01
C VAL A 40 -1.02 1.79 -5.02
N LYS A 41 -1.60 1.27 -3.94
CA LYS A 41 -1.95 -0.14 -3.82
C LYS A 41 -3.23 -0.43 -4.59
N ILE A 42 -3.16 -1.38 -5.52
CA ILE A 42 -4.31 -1.83 -6.29
C ILE A 42 -4.86 -3.10 -5.69
N GLU A 43 -6.13 -3.05 -5.30
CA GLU A 43 -6.76 -4.11 -4.53
C GLU A 43 -8.01 -4.68 -5.20
N ASN A 44 -8.36 -5.91 -4.83
CA ASN A 44 -9.58 -6.55 -5.33
C ASN A 44 -10.82 -5.76 -4.84
N PRO A 45 -11.78 -5.37 -5.70
CA PRO A 45 -12.94 -4.59 -5.26
C PRO A 45 -13.88 -5.28 -4.28
N LYS A 46 -13.86 -6.61 -4.22
CA LYS A 46 -14.75 -7.38 -3.33
C LYS A 46 -14.11 -7.66 -1.98
N THR A 47 -12.80 -7.88 -1.97
CA THR A 47 -12.10 -8.41 -0.79
C THR A 47 -10.92 -7.55 -0.37
N GLY A 48 -10.37 -6.70 -1.23
CA GLY A 48 -9.10 -6.04 -0.96
C GLY A 48 -7.93 -7.03 -0.86
N ASP A 49 -6.82 -6.59 -0.27
CA ASP A 49 -5.69 -7.45 0.10
C ASP A 49 -6.14 -8.56 1.10
N PRO A 50 -5.73 -9.83 0.90
CA PRO A 50 -5.90 -10.89 1.91
C PRO A 50 -5.48 -10.51 3.34
N ALA A 51 -4.44 -9.68 3.51
CA ALA A 51 -3.97 -9.16 4.78
C ALA A 51 -5.06 -8.43 5.60
N ARG A 52 -6.07 -7.85 4.92
CA ARG A 52 -7.24 -7.22 5.57
C ARG A 52 -8.15 -8.19 6.33
N ARG A 53 -7.88 -9.49 6.25
CA ARG A 53 -8.60 -10.57 6.96
C ARG A 53 -7.66 -11.49 7.76
N VAL A 54 -6.36 -11.22 7.77
CA VAL A 54 -5.40 -12.02 8.52
C VAL A 54 -5.52 -11.61 9.98
N LEU A 55 -6.11 -12.51 10.77
CA LEU A 55 -6.45 -12.35 12.19
C LEU A 55 -7.60 -11.35 12.43
N PRO A 56 -8.45 -11.59 13.45
CA PRO A 56 -9.54 -10.67 13.76
C PRO A 56 -8.97 -9.32 14.22
N GLY A 57 -9.14 -8.30 13.38
CA GLY A 57 -9.04 -6.90 13.79
C GLY A 57 -10.23 -6.52 14.68
N LYS A 58 -10.19 -5.34 15.31
CA LYS A 58 -11.39 -4.76 15.91
C LYS A 58 -12.21 -4.15 14.78
N ALA A 59 -13.30 -4.79 14.39
CA ALA A 59 -14.25 -4.16 13.47
C ALA A 59 -14.63 -2.77 14.02
N PRO A 60 -14.68 -1.70 13.20
CA PRO A 60 -14.63 -1.69 11.73
C PRO A 60 -13.22 -1.58 11.11
N ASP A 61 -12.15 -1.60 11.92
CA ASP A 61 -10.79 -1.32 11.46
C ASP A 61 -10.13 -2.53 10.77
N ASP A 62 -9.18 -2.24 9.88
CA ASP A 62 -8.34 -3.29 9.30
C ASP A 62 -7.50 -4.00 10.40
N PRO A 63 -7.15 -5.28 10.20
CA PRO A 63 -6.24 -5.97 11.11
C PRO A 63 -4.88 -5.29 11.19
N TRP A 64 -4.24 -5.39 12.36
CA TRP A 64 -2.87 -4.91 12.58
C TRP A 64 -1.89 -5.41 11.51
N TYR A 65 -2.11 -6.64 11.02
CA TYR A 65 -1.28 -7.26 10.00
C TYR A 65 -1.28 -6.45 8.70
N PHE A 66 -2.42 -5.90 8.30
CA PHE A 66 -2.49 -5.03 7.13
C PHE A 66 -1.76 -3.71 7.37
N HIS A 67 -1.97 -3.09 8.54
CA HIS A 67 -1.35 -1.82 8.89
C HIS A 67 0.19 -1.88 8.95
N MET A 68 0.75 -3.01 9.39
CA MET A 68 2.20 -3.19 9.53
C MET A 68 2.99 -3.13 8.21
N PHE A 69 2.34 -3.32 7.06
CA PHE A 69 3.03 -3.43 5.77
C PHE A 69 2.49 -2.49 4.68
N ASN A 70 1.61 -1.56 5.03
CA ASN A 70 0.92 -0.71 4.06
C ASN A 70 0.82 0.76 4.49
N ALA A 71 1.63 1.21 5.45
CA ALA A 71 1.69 2.61 5.83
C ALA A 71 2.18 3.48 4.65
N ASN A 72 1.70 4.73 4.62
CA ASN A 72 2.05 5.74 3.59
C ASN A 72 1.64 5.39 2.14
N LYS A 73 0.83 4.34 1.95
CA LYS A 73 0.26 3.99 0.64
C LYS A 73 -1.13 4.60 0.45
N LYS A 74 -1.44 5.01 -0.77
CA LYS A 74 -2.82 5.20 -1.23
C LYS A 74 -3.43 3.85 -1.60
N SER A 75 -4.74 3.71 -1.57
CA SER A 75 -5.44 2.48 -1.96
C SER A 75 -6.51 2.77 -3.01
N LEU A 76 -6.58 1.93 -4.04
CA LEU A 76 -7.61 1.93 -5.07
C LEU A 76 -8.07 0.49 -5.33
N THR A 77 -9.37 0.26 -5.29
CA THR A 77 -9.93 -1.01 -5.77
C THR A 77 -10.08 -1.00 -7.29
N LEU A 78 -9.57 -2.02 -7.98
CA LEU A 78 -9.68 -2.15 -9.44
C LEU A 78 -9.91 -3.60 -9.86
N ASP A 79 -10.89 -3.83 -10.73
CA ASP A 79 -11.09 -5.14 -11.36
C ASP A 79 -10.35 -5.22 -12.70
N LEU A 80 -9.14 -5.79 -12.65
CA LEU A 80 -8.28 -6.01 -13.83
C LEU A 80 -8.85 -7.03 -14.84
N LYS A 81 -9.95 -7.72 -14.52
CA LYS A 81 -10.64 -8.61 -15.46
C LYS A 81 -11.76 -7.91 -16.22
N SER A 82 -12.12 -6.70 -15.82
CA SER A 82 -13.14 -5.90 -16.49
C SER A 82 -12.52 -5.06 -17.61
N PRO A 83 -13.19 -4.87 -18.76
CA PRO A 83 -12.71 -3.97 -19.82
C PRO A 83 -12.46 -2.54 -19.31
N ARG A 84 -13.32 -2.05 -18.41
CA ARG A 84 -13.15 -0.73 -17.78
C ARG A 84 -11.89 -0.66 -16.92
N GLY A 85 -11.59 -1.72 -16.16
CA GLY A 85 -10.42 -1.74 -15.30
C GLY A 85 -9.10 -1.83 -16.06
N LEU A 86 -9.10 -2.44 -17.24
CA LEU A 86 -7.94 -2.47 -18.14
C LEU A 86 -7.71 -1.15 -18.90
N ALA A 87 -8.72 -0.29 -18.99
CA ALA A 87 -8.67 0.98 -19.71
C ALA A 87 -8.35 2.20 -18.82
N LEU A 88 -8.27 2.00 -17.50
CA LEU A 88 -7.89 3.01 -16.50
C LEU A 88 -6.36 3.16 -16.43
#